data_AF-A0A5K1ABZ8-F1
#
_entry.id   AF-A0A5K1ABZ8-F1
#
_cell.length_a   1.000
_cell.length_b   1.000
_cell.length_c   1.000
_cell.angle_alpha   90.00
_cell.angle_beta   90.00
_cell.angle_gamma   90.00
#
_symmetry.space_group_name_H-M   'P 1'
#
loop_
_entity.id
_entity.type
_entity.pdbx_description
1 polymer ?
#
loop_
_entity_poly.entity_id
_entity_poly.type
_entity_poly.pdbx_seq_one_letter_code
_entity_poly.pdbx_strand_id
1 'polypeptide(L)' 'LKAPMEGVKEWLDALYTVGIPCAVTSRLDRTTLIAALKRMGLQKYFQ' A
#
# COMPACT_ATOMS: atom_id res chain seq x y z
N LEU A 1 9.79 -9.68 -0.16
CA LEU A 1 8.32 -9.59 -0.26
C LEU A 1 7.91 -9.48 -1.73
N LYS A 2 7.09 -10.41 -2.23
CA LYS A 2 6.64 -10.46 -3.63
C LYS A 2 5.16 -10.11 -3.82
N ALA A 3 4.33 -10.30 -2.79
CA ALA A 3 2.90 -9.99 -2.81
C ALA A 3 2.46 -9.42 -1.45
N PRO A 4 1.35 -8.65 -1.41
CA PRO A 4 0.67 -8.33 -0.16
C PRO A 4 0.21 -9.61 0.56
N MET A 5 -0.04 -9.52 1.86
CA MET A 5 -0.78 -10.58 2.55
C MET A 5 -2.20 -10.67 1.96
N GLU A 6 -2.76 -11.89 1.98
CA GLU A 6 -4.12 -12.14 1.53
C GLU A 6 -5.12 -11.21 2.27
N GLY A 7 -6.08 -10.65 1.54
CA GLY A 7 -7.09 -9.73 2.07
C GLY A 7 -6.64 -8.28 2.24
N VAL A 8 -5.34 -7.97 2.20
CA VAL A 8 -4.83 -6.59 2.37
C VAL A 8 -5.30 -5.68 1.24
N LYS A 9 -5.35 -6.20 0.02
CA LYS A 9 -5.74 -5.40 -1.14
C LYS A 9 -7.24 -5.08 -1.11
N GLU A 10 -8.06 -6.06 -0.77
CA GLU A 10 -9.51 -5.94 -0.62
C GLU A 10 -9.87 -4.96 0.50
N TRP A 11 -9.17 -5.06 1.63
CA TRP A 11 -9.32 -4.12 2.74
C TRP A 11 -8.92 -2.69 2.35
N LEU A 12 -7.78 -2.52 1.65
CA LEU A 12 -7.35 -1.20 1.16
C LEU A 12 -8.31 -0.63 0.09
N ASP A 13 -8.84 -1.44 -0.81
CA ASP A 13 -9.85 -1.03 -1.79
C ASP A 13 -11.14 -0.56 -1.09
N ALA A 14 -11.58 -1.24 -0.03
CA ALA A 14 -12.74 -0.82 0.75
C ALA A 14 -12.52 0.55 1.41
N LEU A 15 -11.37 0.75 2.07
CA LEU A 15 -11.01 2.03 2.70
C LEU A 15 -10.89 3.17 1.68
N TYR A 16 -10.27 2.89 0.53
CA TYR A 16 -10.13 3.86 -0.54
C TYR A 16 -11.49 4.26 -1.13
N THR A 17 -12.40 3.30 -1.27
CA THR A 17 -13.77 3.54 -1.78
C THR A 17 -14.56 4.46 -0.86
N VAL A 18 -14.38 4.35 0.46
CA VAL A 18 -15.05 5.23 1.44
C VAL A 18 -14.26 6.51 1.74
N GLY A 19 -13.15 6.76 1.04
CA GLY A 19 -12.35 7.98 1.17
C GLY A 19 -11.53 8.07 2.46
N ILE A 20 -11.22 6.95 3.12
CA ILE A 20 -10.39 6.95 4.33
C ILE A 20 -8.91 7.08 3.95
N PRO A 21 -8.20 8.12 4.42
CA PRO A 21 -6.78 8.29 4.13
C PRO A 21 -5.97 7.19 4.82
N CYS A 22 -5.08 6.54 4.06
CA CYS A 22 -4.18 5.51 4.54
C CYS A 22 -2.73 5.99 4.48
N ALA A 23 -1.95 5.65 5.50
CA ALA A 23 -0.51 5.93 5.57
C ALA A 23 0.27 4.65 5.86
N VAL A 24 1.50 4.58 5.38
CA VAL A 24 2.41 3.44 5.61
C VAL A 24 3.74 3.94 6.14
N THR A 25 4.22 3.30 7.20
CA THR A 25 5.51 3.59 7.81
C THR A 25 6.43 2.38 7.67
N SER A 26 7.70 2.62 7.36
CA SER A 26 8.72 1.58 7.26
C SER A 26 10.07 2.15 7.68
N ARG A 27 11.00 1.26 8.05
CA ARG A 27 12.41 1.62 8.25
C ARG A 27 13.18 1.76 6.93
N LEU A 28 12.57 1.38 5.81
CA LEU A 28 13.13 1.54 4.48
C LEU A 28 13.17 3.03 4.10
N ASP A 29 14.16 3.41 3.29
CA ASP A 29 14.16 4.71 2.65
C ASP A 29 12.94 4.86 1.72
N ARG A 30 12.57 6.11 1.45
CA ARG A 30 11.39 6.46 0.65
C ARG A 30 11.39 5.80 -0.73
N THR A 31 12.54 5.74 -1.40
CA THR A 31 12.65 5.20 -2.76
C THR A 31 12.38 3.70 -2.75
N THR A 32 13.00 2.98 -1.82
CA THR A 32 12.80 1.53 -1.67
C THR A 32 11.35 1.21 -1.27
N LEU A 33 10.75 2.00 -0.39
CA LEU A 33 9.35 1.84 0.02
C LEU A 33 8.39 2.04 -1.16
N ILE A 34 8.55 3.12 -1.92
CA ILE A 34 7.70 3.39 -3.09
C ILE A 34 7.88 2.30 -4.16
N ALA A 35 9.11 1.85 -4.41
CA ALA A 35 9.36 0.77 -5.36
C ALA A 35 8.69 -0.55 -4.92
N ALA A 36 8.70 -0.86 -3.61
CA ALA A 36 8.01 -2.01 -3.07
C ALA A 36 6.48 -1.90 -3.22
N LEU A 37 5.89 -0.75 -2.89
CA LEU A 37 4.46 -0.49 -3.04
C LEU A 37 4.02 -0.59 -4.51
N LYS A 38 4.81 -0.06 -5.44
CA LYS A 38 4.55 -0.14 -6.88
C LYS A 38 4.59 -1.58 -7.38
N ARG A 39 5.60 -2.35 -6.98
CA ARG A 39 5.70 -3.79 -7.30
C ARG A 39 4.54 -4.61 -6.76
N MET A 40 3.94 -4.19 -5.65
CA MET A 40 2.77 -4.85 -5.04
C MET A 40 1.43 -4.33 -5.55
N GLY A 41 1.41 -3.31 -6.43
CA GLY A 41 0.19 -2.68 -6.90
C GLY A 41 -0.58 -1.91 -5.82
N LEU A 42 0.10 -1.52 -4.73
CA LEU A 42 -0.50 -0.86 -3.57
C LEU A 42 -0.27 0.67 -3.54
N GLN A 43 0.56 1.20 -4.44
CA GLN A 43 0.92 2.62 -4.41
C GLN A 43 -0.30 3.55 -4.49
N LYS A 44 -1.37 3.17 -5.20
CA LYS A 44 -2.59 3.99 -5.35
C LYS A 44 -3.34 4.27 -4.04
N TYR A 45 -3.08 3.49 -2.99
CA TYR A 45 -3.79 3.58 -1.71
C TYR A 45 -3.16 4.59 -0.74
N PHE A 46 -1.94 5.02 -1.00
CA PHE A 46 -1.18 5.88 -0.11
C PHE A 46 -0.91 7.21 -0.83
N GLN A 47 -1.41 8.32 -0.28
CA GLN A 47 -1.16 9.67 -0.79
C GLN A 47 0.18 10.23 -0.29
#